data_AF-E3EHX7-F1
#
_entry.id   AF-E3EHX7-F1
#
_cell.length_a   1.000
_cell.length_b   1.000
_cell.length_c   1.000
_cell.angle_alpha   90.00
_cell.angle_beta   90.00
_cell.angle_gamma   90.00
#
_symmetry.space_group_name_H-M   'P 1'
#
loop_
_entity.id
_entity.type
_entity.pdbx_description
1 polymer ?
#
loop_
_entity_poly.entity_id
_entity_poly.type
_entity_poly.pdbx_seq_one_letter_code
_entity_poly.pdbx_strand_id
1 'polypeptide(L)' 'MIDHDNLEEYRDPINYDLEFGGETNKYNFYLDIARLNPGEVLELACGTGLTTIHLSKSGIHITGVDISSSMLE' A
#
# COMPACT_ATOMS: atom_id res chain seq x y z
N MET A 1 1.04 -19.12 27.23
CA MET A 1 1.66 -18.31 26.17
C MET A 1 0.53 -17.88 25.26
N ILE A 2 0.39 -16.58 25.01
CA ILE A 2 -0.49 -16.12 23.93
C ILE A 2 0.25 -16.44 22.64
N ASP A 3 -0.43 -17.11 21.71
CA ASP A 3 0.13 -17.43 20.40
C ASP A 3 0.07 -16.15 19.56
N HIS A 4 1.22 -15.67 19.13
CA HIS A 4 1.35 -14.44 18.34
C HIS A 4 1.78 -14.78 16.93
N ASP A 5 1.21 -14.09 15.94
CA ASP A 5 1.71 -14.12 14.56
C ASP A 5 2.02 -12.74 14.00
N ASN A 6 2.83 -12.70 12.93
CA ASN A 6 3.34 -11.47 12.34
C ASN A 6 2.28 -10.66 11.57
N LEU A 7 1.02 -11.13 11.48
CA LEU A 7 -0.05 -10.46 10.75
C LEU A 7 -1.05 -9.75 11.65
N GLU A 8 -0.87 -9.80 12.98
CA GLU A 8 -1.80 -9.22 13.95
C GLU A 8 -2.13 -7.74 13.68
N GLU A 9 -1.12 -6.94 13.33
CA GLU A 9 -1.27 -5.50 13.03
C GLU A 9 -2.13 -5.25 11.78
N TYR A 10 -2.07 -6.15 10.79
CA TYR A 10 -2.76 -6.00 9.50
C TYR A 10 -4.20 -6.50 9.51
N ARG A 11 -4.72 -6.87 10.68
CA ARG A 11 -6.13 -7.26 10.90
C ARG A 11 -7.05 -6.07 11.11
N ASP A 12 -6.50 -4.90 11.46
CA ASP A 12 -7.24 -3.65 11.65
C ASP A 12 -6.75 -2.59 10.64
N PRO A 13 -7.23 -2.66 9.39
CA PRO A 13 -6.81 -1.71 8.34
C PRO A 13 -7.19 -0.27 8.68
N ILE A 14 -8.26 -0.05 9.46
CA ILE A 14 -8.72 1.29 9.84
C ILE A 14 -7.70 1.93 10.78
N ASN A 15 -7.27 1.20 11.82
CA ASN A 15 -6.26 1.71 12.73
C ASN A 15 -4.91 1.92 12.04
N TYR A 16 -4.54 1.01 11.12
CA TYR A 16 -3.35 1.16 10.28
C TYR A 16 -3.39 2.47 9.47
N ASP A 17 -4.49 2.76 8.79
CA ASP A 17 -4.64 3.98 8.00
C ASP A 17 -4.66 5.25 8.86
N LEU A 18 -5.22 5.19 10.07
CA LEU A 18 -5.16 6.31 11.02
C LEU A 18 -3.72 6.63 11.44
N GLU A 19 -2.87 5.61 11.58
CA GLU A 19 -1.47 5.77 11.96
C GLU A 19 -0.58 6.21 10.78
N PHE A 20 -0.78 5.64 9.59
CA PHE A 20 0.17 5.80 8.47
C PHE A 20 -0.36 6.62 7.28
N GLY A 21 -1.66 6.88 7.20
CA GLY A 21 -2.33 7.49 6.05
C GLY A 21 -2.28 9.02 6.00
N GLY A 22 -1.82 9.69 7.07
CA GLY A 22 -1.83 11.16 7.15
C GLY A 22 -0.83 11.88 6.23
N GLU A 23 0.37 11.32 6.03
CA GLU A 23 1.41 11.93 5.19
C GLU A 23 1.57 11.20 3.85
N THR A 24 1.34 11.90 2.74
CA THR A 24 1.39 11.32 1.39
C THR A 24 2.63 11.68 0.58
N ASN A 25 3.42 12.68 1.02
CA ASN A 25 4.59 13.16 0.28
C ASN A 25 5.66 12.08 0.06
N LYS A 26 5.79 11.13 1.00
CA LYS A 26 6.69 9.97 0.89
C LYS A 26 6.43 9.12 -0.34
N TYR A 27 5.20 9.07 -0.85
CA TYR A 27 4.83 8.30 -2.04
C TYR A 27 5.27 8.95 -3.36
N ASN A 28 5.62 10.24 -3.35
CA ASN A 28 6.07 10.94 -4.56
C ASN A 28 7.40 10.38 -5.08
N PHE A 29 8.25 9.87 -4.19
CA PHE A 29 9.47 9.17 -4.60
C PHE A 29 9.17 8.01 -5.55
N TYR A 30 8.19 7.17 -5.22
CA TYR A 30 7.78 6.04 -6.08
C TYR A 30 7.07 6.53 -7.35
N LEU A 31 6.26 7.58 -7.24
CA LEU A 31 5.58 8.18 -8.40
C LEU A 31 6.58 8.69 -9.44
N ASP A 32 7.65 9.36 -9.02
CA ASP A 32 8.68 9.87 -9.93
C ASP A 32 9.43 8.71 -10.61
N ILE A 33 9.74 7.64 -9.88
CA ILE A 33 10.34 6.43 -10.46
C ILE A 33 9.40 5.78 -11.48
N ALA A 34 8.12 5.65 -11.16
CA ALA A 34 7.13 5.05 -12.06
C ALA A 34 6.96 5.86 -13.36
N ARG A 35 6.99 7.20 -13.27
CA ARG A 35 6.91 8.08 -14.46
C ARG A 35 8.12 7.94 -15.38
N LEU A 36 9.30 7.69 -14.83
CA LEU A 36 10.53 7.50 -15.62
C LEU A 36 10.58 6.13 -16.31
N ASN A 37 9.79 5.16 -15.84
CA ASN A 37 9.79 3.78 -16.32
C ASN A 37 8.39 3.38 -16.79
N PRO A 38 8.00 3.73 -18.03
CA PRO A 38 6.67 3.45 -18.54
C PRO A 38 6.40 1.94 -18.63
N GLY A 39 5.26 1.51 -18.11
CA GLY A 39 4.87 0.10 -18.08
C GLY A 39 3.82 -0.16 -16.98
N GLU A 40 3.52 -1.44 -16.77
CA GLU A 40 2.68 -1.89 -15.66
C GLU A 40 3.51 -2.00 -14.38
N VAL A 41 3.00 -1.46 -13.27
CA VAL A 41 3.63 -1.50 -11.96
C VAL A 41 2.94 -2.55 -11.09
N LEU A 42 3.73 -3.34 -10.37
CA LEU A 42 3.25 -4.27 -9.34
C LEU A 42 3.80 -3.82 -7.98
N GLU A 43 2.90 -3.58 -7.02
CA GLU A 43 3.25 -3.33 -5.62
C GLU A 43 3.01 -4.60 -4.79
N LEU A 44 4.08 -5.14 -4.21
CA LEU A 44 4.02 -6.30 -3.32
C LEU A 44 3.82 -5.85 -1.88
N ALA A 45 2.96 -6.55 -1.14
CA ALA A 45 2.54 -6.19 0.21
C ALA A 45 1.97 -4.76 0.28
N CYS A 46 0.97 -4.49 -0.58
CA CYS A 46 0.42 -3.15 -0.76
C CYS A 46 -0.38 -2.62 0.45
N GLY A 47 -0.70 -3.47 1.43
CA GLY A 47 -1.58 -3.13 2.53
C GLY A 47 -2.91 -2.57 2.02
N THR A 48 -3.43 -1.54 2.70
CA THR A 48 -4.60 -0.75 2.32
C THR A 48 -4.41 0.07 1.04
N GLY A 49 -3.24 -0.03 0.41
CA GLY A 49 -2.94 0.59 -0.86
C GLY A 49 -2.55 2.06 -0.74
N LEU A 50 -2.00 2.52 0.39
CA LEU A 50 -1.62 3.94 0.54
C LEU A 50 -0.71 4.42 -0.61
N THR A 51 0.28 3.62 -1.03
CA THR A 51 1.09 3.91 -2.21
C THR A 51 0.33 3.58 -3.51
N THR A 52 -0.28 2.39 -3.60
CA THR A 52 -0.99 1.91 -4.81
C THR A 52 -2.02 2.93 -5.29
N ILE A 53 -2.89 3.38 -4.39
CA ILE A 53 -3.97 4.33 -4.66
C ILE A 53 -3.39 5.70 -5.00
N HIS A 54 -2.33 6.16 -4.32
CA HIS A 54 -1.68 7.44 -4.62
C HIS A 54 -1.10 7.47 -6.05
N LEU A 55 -0.40 6.40 -6.44
CA LEU A 55 0.17 6.26 -7.78
C LEU A 55 -0.92 6.08 -8.84
N SER A 56 -1.92 5.24 -8.58
CA SER A 56 -3.06 5.01 -9.49
C SER A 56 -3.84 6.29 -9.77
N LYS A 57 -4.17 7.08 -8.73
CA LYS A 57 -4.81 8.40 -8.86
C LYS A 57 -3.96 9.40 -9.65
N SER A 58 -2.64 9.19 -9.69
CA SER A 58 -1.70 10.00 -10.47
C SER A 58 -1.49 9.52 -11.91
N GLY A 59 -2.25 8.52 -12.36
CA GLY A 59 -2.26 8.00 -13.73
C GLY A 59 -1.32 6.83 -13.99
N ILE A 60 -0.70 6.26 -12.94
CA ILE A 60 0.14 5.05 -13.10
C ILE A 60 -0.76 3.82 -13.22
N HIS A 61 -0.49 2.96 -14.20
CA HIS A 61 -1.12 1.65 -14.29
C HIS A 61 -0.44 0.71 -13.29
N ILE A 62 -1.06 0.54 -12.12
CA ILE A 62 -0.49 -0.20 -10.99
C ILE A 62 -1.49 -1.24 -10.46
N THR A 63 -0.98 -2.42 -10.13
CA THR A 63 -1.70 -3.48 -9.39
C THR A 63 -1.04 -3.67 -8.04
N GLY A 64 -1.81 -3.64 -6.96
CA GLY A 64 -1.35 -3.99 -5.61
C GLY A 64 -1.73 -5.42 -5.27
N VAL A 65 -0.83 -6.14 -4.59
CA VAL A 65 -1.13 -7.46 -4.01
C VAL A 65 -0.72 -7.47 -2.54
N ASP A 66 -1.57 -8.05 -1.71
CA ASP A 66 -1.28 -8.30 -0.30
C ASP A 66 -1.73 -9.72 0.09
N ILE A 67 -1.08 -10.29 1.09
CA ILE A 67 -1.46 -11.59 1.65
C ILE A 67 -2.57 -11.47 2.69
N SER A 68 -2.69 -10.30 3.33
CA SER A 68 -3.72 -10.01 4.31
C SER A 68 -4.99 -9.59 3.60
N SER A 69 -6.01 -10.46 3.61
CA SER A 69 -7.29 -10.16 2.97
C SER A 69 -7.96 -8.92 3.55
N SER A 70 -7.83 -8.69 4.88
CA SER A 70 -8.38 -7.51 5.54
C SER A 70 -7.75 -6.20 5.05
N MET A 71 -6.56 -6.23 4.45
CA MET A 71 -5.94 -5.04 3.89
C MET A 71 -6.44 -4.72 2.47
N LEU A 72 -7.13 -5.65 1.80
CA LEU A 72 -7.60 -5.50 0.41
C LEU A 72 -9.11 -5.19 0.30
N GLU A 73 -9.86 -5.21 1.40
CA GLU A 73 -11.31 -4.99 1.48
C GLU A 73 -11.68 -3.52 1.74
#